data_AF-A0A7X7ABL2-F1
#
_entry.id   AF-A0A7X7ABL2-F1
#
_cell.length_a   1.000
_cell.length_b   1.000
_cell.length_c   1.000
_cell.angle_alpha   90.00
_cell.angle_beta   90.00
_cell.angle_gamma   90.00
#
_symmetry.space_group_name_H-M   'P 1'
#
loop_
_entity.id
_entity.type
_entity.pdbx_description
1 polymer ?
#
loop_
_entity_poly.entity_id
_entity_poly.type
_entity_poly.pdbx_seq_one_letter_code
_entity_poly.pdbx_strand_id
1 'polypeptide(L)'
;MDQVEILLNKLLGEQGLIYAVLSNLRKKDENSFTKVTIKPVLIKENLKYQFTYEYKTKVTHNNLSNDESVNEIISLLNDKFKQGVIFSKEADYHILINKKGKVNILKKQATKSEVDISHNRVKTYIIEDGVPCDFLIRLGVMTDKGKVVAKRYDKFRQINRFLEMVSDIIPKIKTDKPLNIVDFGCGKSYLTFALYHYLVNVLELDVN
;
A
#
# COMPACT_ATOMS: atom_id res chain seq x y z
N MET A 1 12.93 30.95 2.41
CA MET A 1 12.77 29.48 2.56
C MET A 1 12.29 29.13 3.96
N ASP A 2 12.52 30.00 4.92
CA ASP A 2 12.18 29.89 6.34
C ASP A 2 10.71 29.51 6.59
N GLN A 3 9.77 30.04 5.80
CA GLN A 3 8.34 29.66 5.88
C GLN A 3 8.10 28.18 5.55
N VAL A 4 8.86 27.61 4.61
CA VAL A 4 8.78 26.19 4.24
C VAL A 4 9.40 25.33 5.33
N GLU A 5 10.51 25.76 5.90
CA GLU A 5 11.18 25.07 7.00
C GLU A 5 10.29 25.01 8.24
N ILE A 6 9.65 26.11 8.63
CA ILE A 6 8.69 26.14 9.75
C ILE A 6 7.52 25.17 9.48
N LEU A 7 6.98 25.17 8.27
CA LEU A 7 5.91 24.25 7.88
C LEU A 7 6.35 22.78 7.96
N LEU A 8 7.55 22.46 7.46
CA LEU A 8 8.09 21.11 7.48
C LEU A 8 8.37 20.63 8.90
N ASN A 9 9.02 21.45 9.72
CA ASN A 9 9.27 21.13 11.13
C ASN A 9 7.97 20.84 11.89
N LYS A 10 6.92 21.63 11.65
CA LYS A 10 5.59 21.37 12.21
C LYS A 10 5.04 20.02 11.73
N LEU A 11 4.96 19.82 10.41
CA LEU A 11 4.31 18.63 9.84
C LEU A 11 5.05 17.32 10.11
N LEU A 12 6.38 17.33 10.12
CA LEU A 12 7.19 16.14 10.42
C LEU A 12 7.29 15.89 11.93
N GLY A 13 7.34 16.95 12.75
CA GLY A 13 7.33 16.86 14.21
C GLY A 13 6.01 16.31 14.77
N GLU A 14 4.88 16.76 14.23
CA GLU A 14 3.53 16.28 14.59
C GLU A 14 3.18 14.94 13.91
N GLN A 15 4.09 14.36 13.11
CA GLN A 15 3.84 13.16 12.29
C GLN A 15 2.60 13.30 11.38
N GLY A 16 2.31 14.53 10.96
CA GLY A 16 1.16 14.88 10.14
C GLY A 16 1.40 14.68 8.64
N LEU A 17 2.65 14.42 8.22
CA LEU A 17 3.01 14.17 6.82
C LEU A 17 2.51 12.81 6.35
N ILE A 18 1.60 12.80 5.38
CA ILE A 18 1.10 11.58 4.73
C ILE A 18 1.93 11.24 3.50
N TYR A 19 2.19 12.24 2.66
CA TYR A 19 2.91 12.09 1.41
C TYR A 19 3.45 13.43 0.95
N ALA A 20 4.58 13.47 0.27
CA ALA A 20 5.02 14.67 -0.44
C ALA A 20 5.59 14.34 -1.81
N VAL A 21 5.48 15.30 -2.72
CA VAL A 21 5.99 15.22 -4.08
C VAL A 21 6.75 16.49 -4.41
N LEU A 22 8.02 16.36 -4.74
CA LEU A 22 8.85 17.41 -5.30
C LEU A 22 9.01 17.17 -6.80
N SER A 23 8.74 18.20 -7.60
CA SER A 23 8.69 18.10 -9.06
C SER A 23 9.01 19.44 -9.73
N ASN A 24 8.98 19.46 -11.06
CA ASN A 24 9.28 20.65 -11.87
C ASN A 24 10.73 21.15 -11.70
N LEU A 25 11.66 20.48 -12.38
CA LEU A 25 13.09 20.77 -12.31
C LEU A 25 13.44 22.22 -12.69
N ARG A 26 14.39 22.81 -11.97
CA ARG A 26 14.97 24.13 -12.25
C ARG A 26 15.77 24.12 -13.53
N LYS A 27 16.68 23.14 -13.64
CA LYS A 27 17.51 22.85 -14.81
C LYS A 27 17.21 21.42 -15.23
N LYS A 28 16.91 21.22 -16.51
CA LYS A 28 16.71 19.88 -17.07
C LYS A 28 18.08 19.31 -17.41
N ASP A 29 18.44 18.22 -16.75
CA ASP A 29 19.65 17.45 -17.02
C ASP A 29 19.24 15.99 -17.22
N GLU A 30 19.76 15.33 -18.24
CA GLU A 30 19.36 13.96 -18.61
C GLU A 30 19.70 12.93 -17.53
N ASN A 31 20.73 13.19 -16.73
CA ASN A 31 21.17 12.32 -15.64
C ASN A 31 20.54 12.67 -14.28
N SER A 32 19.67 13.67 -14.22
CA SER A 32 19.00 14.08 -12.98
C SER A 32 17.69 13.32 -12.74
N PHE A 33 17.32 13.15 -11.46
CA PHE A 33 16.01 12.64 -11.09
C PHE A 33 14.93 13.68 -11.44
N THR A 34 13.81 13.22 -12.00
CA THR A 34 12.72 14.08 -12.49
C THR A 34 11.70 14.41 -11.41
N LYS A 35 11.62 13.56 -10.40
CA LYS A 35 10.64 13.64 -9.30
C LYS A 35 11.22 12.99 -8.05
N VAL A 36 10.89 13.57 -6.90
CA VAL A 36 11.15 12.93 -5.60
C VAL A 36 9.82 12.80 -4.87
N THR A 37 9.55 11.61 -4.36
CA THR A 37 8.36 11.36 -3.54
C THR A 37 8.75 10.90 -2.16
N ILE A 38 7.99 11.32 -1.16
CA ILE A 38 8.35 11.17 0.25
C ILE A 38 7.14 10.61 0.98
N LYS A 39 7.34 9.57 1.79
CA LYS A 39 6.29 8.98 2.62
C LYS A 39 6.86 8.54 3.97
N PRO A 40 6.08 8.63 5.06
CA PRO A 40 6.47 8.03 6.33
C PRO A 40 6.55 6.50 6.19
N VAL A 41 7.49 5.89 6.89
CA VAL A 41 7.72 4.43 6.95
C VAL A 41 8.21 4.03 8.34
N LEU A 42 7.74 2.89 8.86
CA LEU A 42 8.24 2.31 10.10
C LEU A 42 9.33 1.27 9.80
N ILE A 43 10.58 1.56 10.17
CA ILE A 43 11.72 0.66 9.98
C ILE A 43 12.31 0.31 11.34
N LYS A 44 12.24 -0.98 11.72
CA LYS A 44 12.65 -1.45 13.05
C LYS A 44 12.05 -0.58 14.17
N GLU A 45 10.73 -0.38 14.11
CA GLU A 45 9.94 0.43 15.06
C GLU A 45 10.28 1.93 15.12
N ASN A 46 11.21 2.40 14.29
CA ASN A 46 11.54 3.82 14.20
C ASN A 46 10.84 4.44 12.99
N LEU A 47 10.12 5.55 13.22
CA LEU A 47 9.54 6.35 12.16
C LEU A 47 10.65 7.02 11.36
N LYS A 48 10.68 6.75 10.07
CA LYS A 48 11.56 7.38 9.07
C LYS A 48 10.74 7.86 7.89
N TYR A 49 11.35 8.64 7.02
CA TYR A 49 10.74 9.08 5.76
C TYR A 49 11.53 8.51 4.60
N GLN A 50 10.82 7.78 3.75
CA GLN A 50 11.39 7.19 2.55
C GLN A 50 11.29 8.19 1.40
N PHE A 51 12.46 8.66 0.95
CA PHE A 51 12.66 9.43 -0.26
C PHE A 51 12.82 8.47 -1.43
N THR A 52 11.98 8.62 -2.44
CA THR A 52 12.05 7.86 -3.68
C THR A 52 12.41 8.81 -4.81
N TYR A 53 13.63 8.67 -5.33
CA TYR A 53 14.16 9.47 -6.42
C TYR A 53 13.89 8.74 -7.73
N GLU A 54 13.10 9.35 -8.60
CA GLU A 54 12.70 8.79 -9.89
C GLU A 54 13.58 9.37 -11.00
N TYR A 55 14.39 8.53 -11.63
CA TYR A 55 15.19 8.87 -12.81
C TYR A 55 14.50 8.32 -14.06
N LYS A 56 14.97 8.72 -15.26
CA LYS A 56 14.44 8.19 -16.53
C LYS A 56 14.46 6.66 -16.61
N THR A 57 15.49 6.02 -16.06
CA THR A 57 15.74 4.58 -16.25
C THR A 57 15.79 3.77 -14.95
N LYS A 58 15.74 4.43 -13.78
CA LYS A 58 15.85 3.75 -12.48
C LYS A 58 15.16 4.53 -11.37
N VAL A 59 14.93 3.85 -10.25
CA VAL A 59 14.41 4.43 -9.02
C VAL A 59 15.36 4.09 -7.88
N THR A 60 15.66 5.05 -7.01
CA THR A 60 16.43 4.81 -5.79
C THR A 60 15.64 5.23 -4.56
N HIS A 61 15.90 4.56 -3.44
CA HIS A 61 15.23 4.84 -2.17
C HIS A 61 16.26 5.21 -1.10
N ASN A 62 15.95 6.21 -0.29
CA ASN A 62 16.72 6.59 0.88
C ASN A 62 15.78 6.82 2.07
N ASN A 63 16.14 6.36 3.27
CA ASN A 63 15.29 6.46 4.45
C ASN A 63 15.94 7.36 5.50
N LEU A 64 15.35 8.54 5.72
CA LEU A 64 15.90 9.60 6.55
C LEU A 64 15.10 9.77 7.85
N SER A 65 15.74 10.29 8.90
CA SER A 65 15.08 10.76 10.12
C SER A 65 14.32 12.08 9.89
N ASN A 66 13.58 12.56 10.90
CA ASN A 66 12.85 13.83 10.82
C ASN A 66 13.76 14.99 10.40
N ASP A 67 14.84 15.23 11.14
CA ASP A 67 15.72 16.39 10.93
C ASP A 67 16.45 16.31 9.58
N GLU A 68 16.92 15.12 9.21
CA GLU A 68 17.53 14.87 7.90
C GLU A 68 16.53 15.11 6.76
N SER A 69 15.26 14.76 6.95
CA SER A 69 14.22 14.93 5.94
C SER A 69 13.90 16.41 5.70
N VAL A 70 13.84 17.23 6.75
CA VAL A 70 13.61 18.68 6.62
C VAL A 70 14.75 19.31 5.80
N ASN A 71 16.00 19.01 6.17
CA ASN A 71 17.18 19.51 5.47
C ASN A 71 17.23 19.08 4.00
N GLU A 72 16.95 17.81 3.72
CA GLU A 72 16.94 17.26 2.36
C GLU A 72 15.83 17.91 1.50
N ILE A 73 14.61 18.08 2.03
CA ILE A 73 13.52 18.73 1.28
C ILE A 73 13.85 20.18 0.94
N ILE A 74 14.42 20.93 1.90
CA ILE A 74 14.83 22.32 1.70
C ILE A 74 15.92 22.40 0.61
N SER A 75 16.94 21.55 0.69
CA SER A 75 18.00 21.44 -0.31
C SER A 75 17.43 21.16 -1.71
N LEU A 76 16.54 20.16 -1.83
CA LEU A 76 15.89 19.79 -3.09
C LEU A 76 15.04 20.92 -3.68
N LEU A 77 14.31 21.67 -2.85
CA LEU A 77 13.49 22.82 -3.28
C LEU A 77 14.34 24.06 -3.65
N ASN A 78 15.50 24.22 -3.03
CA ASN A 78 16.44 25.29 -3.38
C ASN A 78 17.13 25.02 -4.70
N ASP A 79 17.70 23.82 -4.85
CA ASP A 79 18.68 23.56 -5.92
C ASP A 79 18.08 22.89 -7.14
N LYS A 80 17.08 22.01 -6.94
CA LYS A 80 16.60 21.10 -7.99
C LYS A 80 15.20 21.40 -8.45
N PHE A 81 14.25 21.69 -7.56
CA PHE A 81 12.83 21.79 -7.90
C PHE A 81 12.26 23.20 -7.73
N LYS A 82 11.22 23.50 -8.50
CA LYS A 82 10.42 24.74 -8.38
C LYS A 82 9.08 24.50 -7.69
N GLN A 83 8.70 23.25 -7.46
CA GLN A 83 7.41 22.90 -6.93
C GLN A 83 7.50 21.73 -5.95
N GLY A 84 6.81 21.88 -4.82
CA GLY A 84 6.55 20.83 -3.85
C GLY A 84 5.05 20.77 -3.54
N VAL A 85 4.51 19.58 -3.36
CA VAL A 85 3.16 19.40 -2.81
C VAL A 85 3.29 18.47 -1.62
N ILE A 86 2.81 18.93 -0.46
CA ILE A 86 2.86 18.19 0.80
C ILE A 86 1.42 17.89 1.22
N PHE A 87 1.10 16.61 1.33
CA PHE A 87 -0.19 16.11 1.76
C PHE A 87 -0.11 15.79 3.25
N SER A 88 -0.99 16.41 4.04
CA SER A 88 -1.12 16.16 5.47
C SER A 88 -2.56 15.81 5.83
N LYS A 89 -2.79 15.34 7.06
CA LYS A 89 -4.15 15.05 7.56
C LYS A 89 -5.08 16.26 7.52
N GLU A 90 -4.52 17.46 7.73
CA GLU A 90 -5.30 18.70 7.82
C GLU A 90 -5.51 19.39 6.47
N ALA A 91 -4.50 19.34 5.60
CA ALA A 91 -4.49 20.11 4.36
C ALA A 91 -3.41 19.65 3.37
N ASP A 92 -3.59 20.07 2.13
CA ASP A 92 -2.58 19.97 1.08
C ASP A 92 -1.86 21.32 0.92
N TYR A 93 -0.54 21.31 1.05
CA TYR A 93 0.30 22.48 0.92
C TYR A 93 1.05 22.46 -0.40
N HIS A 94 0.70 23.37 -1.31
CA HIS A 94 1.40 23.57 -2.57
C HIS A 94 2.45 24.66 -2.41
N ILE A 95 3.72 24.27 -2.48
CA ILE A 95 4.88 25.15 -2.45
C ILE A 95 5.29 25.44 -3.90
N LEU A 96 5.25 26.70 -4.30
CA LEU A 96 5.64 27.18 -5.62
C LEU A 96 6.78 28.18 -5.47
N ILE A 97 7.89 27.94 -6.16
CA ILE A 97 9.07 28.80 -6.12
C ILE A 97 9.29 29.41 -7.50
N ASN A 98 9.27 30.74 -7.57
CA ASN A 98 9.46 31.43 -8.84
C ASN A 98 10.93 31.49 -9.25
N LYS A 99 11.20 32.00 -10.46
CA LYS A 99 12.57 32.15 -10.99
C LYS A 99 13.47 33.07 -10.13
N LYS A 100 12.87 33.98 -9.34
CA LYS A 100 13.57 34.90 -8.43
C LYS A 100 13.76 34.33 -7.02
N GLY A 101 13.39 33.07 -6.78
CA GLY A 101 13.50 32.42 -5.46
C GLY A 101 12.40 32.77 -4.46
N LYS A 102 11.40 33.58 -4.85
CA LYS A 102 10.26 33.88 -3.97
C LYS A 102 9.37 32.65 -3.86
N VAL A 103 9.10 32.25 -2.63
CA VAL A 103 8.24 31.12 -2.29
C VAL A 103 6.80 31.59 -2.11
N ASN A 104 5.85 30.82 -2.62
CA ASN A 104 4.43 30.95 -2.35
C ASN A 104 3.90 29.60 -1.84
N ILE A 105 3.18 29.59 -0.72
CA ILE A 105 2.59 28.40 -0.13
C ILE A 105 1.08 28.54 -0.17
N LEU A 106 0.41 27.68 -0.94
CA LEU A 106 -1.04 27.63 -1.04
C LEU A 106 -1.57 26.46 -0.21
N LYS A 107 -2.43 26.74 0.77
CA LYS A 107 -3.14 25.72 1.56
C LYS A 107 -4.46 25.38 0.87
N LYS A 108 -4.68 24.10 0.58
CA LYS A 108 -5.93 23.54 0.03
C LYS A 108 -6.51 22.50 0.98
N GLN A 109 -7.78 22.14 0.77
CA GLN A 109 -8.41 21.04 1.49
C GLN A 109 -7.61 19.74 1.29
N ALA A 110 -7.52 18.93 2.35
CA ALA A 110 -6.82 17.66 2.31
C ALA A 110 -7.44 16.73 1.26
N THR A 111 -6.62 16.20 0.35
CA THR A 111 -7.09 15.22 -0.64
C THR A 111 -6.66 13.79 -0.35
N LYS A 112 -5.80 13.58 0.64
CA LYS A 112 -5.33 12.25 1.07
C LYS A 112 -5.68 11.99 2.52
N SER A 113 -6.30 10.83 2.77
CA SER A 113 -6.52 10.27 4.10
C SER A 113 -5.34 9.37 4.51
N GLU A 114 -5.25 9.05 5.80
CA GLU A 114 -4.14 8.29 6.42
C GLU A 114 -3.67 7.12 5.55
N VAL A 115 -2.36 7.12 5.25
CA VAL A 115 -1.69 6.01 4.58
C VAL A 115 -1.25 5.03 5.66
N ASP A 116 -1.64 3.76 5.53
CA ASP A 116 -1.11 2.68 6.35
C ASP A 116 0.42 2.66 6.23
N ILE A 117 1.09 3.04 7.33
CA ILE A 117 2.55 3.20 7.43
C ILE A 117 3.22 1.83 7.62
N SER A 118 2.44 0.76 7.81
CA SER A 118 2.98 -0.58 7.98
C SER A 118 3.71 -1.03 6.70
N HIS A 119 5.00 -1.32 6.85
CA HIS A 119 5.84 -1.85 5.77
C HIS A 119 5.35 -3.23 5.28
N ASN A 120 4.52 -3.89 6.08
CA ASN A 120 3.99 -5.20 5.82
C ASN A 120 2.53 -5.04 5.39
N ARG A 121 2.28 -4.97 4.07
CA ARG A 121 0.93 -5.18 3.55
C ARG A 121 0.50 -6.58 3.98
N VAL A 122 -0.28 -6.68 5.06
CA VAL A 122 -0.89 -7.94 5.47
C VAL A 122 -1.81 -8.32 4.32
N LYS A 123 -1.46 -9.40 3.62
CA LYS A 123 -2.29 -9.91 2.54
C LYS A 123 -3.58 -10.42 3.17
N THR A 124 -4.67 -9.76 2.86
CA THR A 124 -6.01 -10.18 3.26
C THR A 124 -6.40 -11.37 2.38
N TYR A 125 -6.51 -12.53 2.99
CA TYR A 125 -6.93 -13.76 2.34
C TYR A 125 -8.39 -14.05 2.70
N ILE A 126 -9.15 -14.68 1.79
CA ILE A 126 -10.53 -15.11 2.08
C ILE A 126 -10.54 -16.18 3.18
N ILE A 127 -9.60 -17.11 3.11
CA ILE A 127 -9.29 -18.02 4.22
C ILE A 127 -8.03 -17.49 4.90
N GLU A 128 -8.17 -17.02 6.13
CA GLU A 128 -7.09 -16.40 6.91
C GLU A 128 -6.08 -17.42 7.46
N ASP A 129 -4.81 -17.01 7.58
CA ASP A 129 -3.78 -17.80 8.28
C ASP A 129 -3.89 -17.55 9.78
N GLY A 130 -4.00 -18.62 10.56
CA GLY A 130 -4.22 -18.58 12.01
C GLY A 130 -5.67 -18.79 12.44
N VAL A 131 -6.62 -18.85 11.48
CA VAL A 131 -8.01 -19.24 11.74
C VAL A 131 -8.21 -20.69 11.27
N PRO A 132 -8.62 -21.62 12.16
CA PRO A 132 -8.88 -23.01 11.79
C PRO A 132 -9.88 -23.14 10.64
N CYS A 133 -9.49 -23.86 9.58
CA CYS A 133 -10.37 -24.20 8.46
C CYS A 133 -10.36 -25.72 8.25
N ASP A 134 -11.49 -26.37 8.50
CA ASP A 134 -11.60 -27.83 8.63
C ASP A 134 -11.01 -28.61 7.45
N PHE A 135 -11.34 -28.22 6.22
CA PHE A 135 -10.85 -28.96 5.05
C PHE A 135 -9.34 -28.76 4.84
N LEU A 136 -8.79 -27.58 5.14
CA LEU A 136 -7.35 -27.33 5.07
C LEU A 136 -6.58 -28.09 6.15
N ILE A 137 -7.18 -28.27 7.33
CA ILE A 137 -6.61 -29.11 8.40
C ILE A 137 -6.58 -30.57 7.94
N ARG A 138 -7.71 -31.10 7.43
CA ARG A 138 -7.81 -32.49 6.95
C ARG A 138 -6.88 -32.78 5.77
N LEU A 139 -6.64 -31.79 4.91
CA LEU A 139 -5.71 -31.90 3.78
C LEU A 139 -4.24 -31.63 4.17
N GLY A 140 -3.96 -31.34 5.45
CA GLY A 140 -2.62 -31.11 5.97
C GLY A 140 -1.97 -29.81 5.49
N VAL A 141 -2.77 -28.82 5.10
CA VAL A 141 -2.33 -27.46 4.73
C VAL A 141 -2.23 -26.57 5.97
N MET A 142 -3.14 -26.76 6.94
CA MET A 142 -3.15 -26.07 8.23
C MET A 142 -2.93 -27.04 9.39
N THR A 143 -2.42 -26.53 10.51
CA THR A 143 -2.48 -27.22 11.80
C THR A 143 -3.88 -27.12 12.40
N ASP A 144 -4.17 -27.94 13.41
CA ASP A 144 -5.36 -27.83 14.27
C ASP A 144 -5.62 -26.41 14.80
N LYS A 145 -4.56 -25.65 15.09
CA LYS A 145 -4.61 -24.24 15.50
C LYS A 145 -4.81 -23.23 14.35
N GLY A 146 -5.11 -23.69 13.14
CA GLY A 146 -5.34 -22.82 11.96
C GLY A 146 -4.08 -22.21 11.32
N LYS A 147 -2.89 -22.47 11.88
CA LYS A 147 -1.64 -21.96 11.30
C LYS A 147 -1.29 -22.74 10.03
N VAL A 148 -0.97 -22.04 8.95
CA VAL A 148 -0.57 -22.67 7.70
C VAL A 148 0.81 -23.33 7.86
N VAL A 149 0.93 -24.58 7.42
CA VAL A 149 2.21 -25.31 7.42
C VAL A 149 3.14 -24.67 6.40
N ALA A 150 4.34 -24.25 6.82
CA ALA A 150 5.28 -23.50 5.97
C ALA A 150 5.56 -24.17 4.61
N LYS A 151 5.72 -25.50 4.57
CA LYS A 151 5.93 -26.28 3.33
C LYS A 151 4.71 -26.32 2.39
N ARG A 152 3.53 -25.93 2.87
CA ARG A 152 2.25 -25.92 2.14
C ARG A 152 1.74 -24.51 1.86
N TYR A 153 2.51 -23.48 2.21
CA TYR A 153 2.10 -22.09 2.04
C TYR A 153 1.79 -21.73 0.57
N ASP A 154 2.53 -22.32 -0.37
CA ASP A 154 2.26 -22.15 -1.81
C ASP A 154 0.89 -22.67 -2.21
N LYS A 155 0.48 -23.82 -1.65
CA LYS A 155 -0.86 -24.41 -1.89
C LYS A 155 -1.95 -23.56 -1.23
N PHE A 156 -1.72 -23.06 -0.01
CA PHE A 156 -2.64 -22.12 0.66
C PHE A 156 -2.85 -20.85 -0.18
N ARG A 157 -1.78 -20.26 -0.71
CA ARG A 157 -1.86 -19.10 -1.62
C ARG A 157 -2.60 -19.42 -2.91
N GLN A 158 -2.37 -20.59 -3.51
CA GLN A 158 -3.06 -21.02 -4.72
C GLN A 158 -4.57 -21.12 -4.50
N ILE A 159 -4.99 -21.70 -3.36
CA ILE A 159 -6.40 -21.84 -2.99
C ILE A 159 -7.04 -20.46 -2.81
N ASN A 160 -6.41 -19.58 -2.03
CA ASN A 160 -6.93 -18.22 -1.82
C ASN A 160 -7.01 -17.41 -3.13
N ARG A 161 -6.01 -17.50 -4.01
CA ARG A 161 -6.05 -16.84 -5.32
C ARG A 161 -7.21 -17.32 -6.18
N PHE A 162 -7.54 -18.61 -6.11
CA PHE A 162 -8.73 -19.14 -6.78
C PHE A 162 -10.02 -18.54 -6.20
N LEU A 163 -10.15 -18.46 -4.88
CA LEU A 163 -11.31 -17.85 -4.23
C LEU A 163 -11.44 -16.36 -4.53
N GLU A 164 -10.33 -15.62 -4.65
CA GLU A 164 -10.34 -14.22 -5.08
C GLU A 164 -11.02 -14.08 -6.46
N MET A 165 -10.63 -14.92 -7.43
CA MET A 165 -11.25 -14.90 -8.76
C MET A 165 -12.74 -15.25 -8.71
N VAL A 166 -13.14 -16.16 -7.81
CA VAL A 166 -14.56 -16.48 -7.59
C VAL A 166 -15.29 -15.30 -6.94
N SER A 167 -14.68 -14.62 -5.97
CA SER A 167 -15.29 -13.48 -5.28
C SER A 167 -15.65 -12.33 -6.23
N ASP A 168 -14.84 -12.12 -7.28
CA ASP A 168 -15.09 -11.09 -8.31
C ASP A 168 -16.30 -11.39 -9.21
N ILE A 169 -16.69 -12.67 -9.32
CA ILE A 169 -17.79 -13.10 -10.21
C ILE A 169 -19.10 -13.32 -9.46
N ILE A 170 -19.07 -13.73 -8.18
CA ILE A 170 -20.28 -14.09 -7.43
C ILE A 170 -21.36 -13.00 -7.43
N PRO A 171 -21.06 -11.70 -7.25
CA PRO A 171 -22.07 -10.64 -7.30
C PRO A 171 -22.81 -10.52 -8.64
N LYS A 172 -22.27 -11.12 -9.71
CA LYS A 172 -22.85 -11.10 -11.06
C LYS A 172 -23.70 -12.34 -11.35
N ILE A 173 -23.71 -13.31 -10.45
CA ILE A 173 -24.44 -14.57 -10.60
C ILE A 173 -25.76 -14.46 -9.86
N LYS A 174 -26.81 -15.04 -10.44
CA LYS A 174 -28.11 -15.17 -9.80
C LYS A 174 -28.07 -16.26 -8.73
N THR A 175 -28.28 -15.88 -7.48
CA THR A 175 -28.23 -16.75 -6.30
C THR A 175 -29.61 -16.97 -5.66
N ASP A 176 -30.69 -16.64 -6.38
CA ASP A 176 -32.09 -16.85 -5.98
C ASP A 176 -32.53 -18.32 -6.03
N LYS A 177 -31.66 -19.21 -6.50
CA LYS A 177 -31.86 -20.66 -6.58
C LYS A 177 -30.58 -21.39 -6.17
N PRO A 178 -30.69 -22.67 -5.74
CA PRO A 178 -29.52 -23.47 -5.40
C PRO A 178 -28.51 -23.49 -6.55
N LEU A 179 -27.25 -23.16 -6.24
CA LEU A 179 -26.16 -23.23 -7.20
C LEU A 179 -25.75 -24.69 -7.38
N ASN A 180 -25.71 -25.14 -8.63
CA ASN A 180 -25.18 -26.47 -8.97
C ASN A 180 -23.80 -26.28 -9.60
N ILE A 181 -22.78 -26.91 -9.02
CA ILE A 181 -21.39 -26.71 -9.43
C ILE A 181 -20.79 -28.05 -9.85
N VAL A 182 -20.13 -28.06 -11.01
CA VAL A 182 -19.47 -29.25 -11.54
C VAL A 182 -17.97 -29.00 -11.62
N ASP A 183 -17.19 -29.78 -10.87
CA ASP A 183 -15.73 -29.70 -10.85
C ASP A 183 -15.11 -30.79 -11.74
N PHE A 184 -14.64 -30.38 -12.92
CA PHE A 184 -13.99 -31.28 -13.86
C PHE A 184 -12.53 -31.53 -13.46
N GLY A 185 -12.18 -32.81 -13.24
CA GLY A 185 -10.80 -33.20 -12.94
C GLY A 185 -10.35 -32.83 -11.52
N CYS A 186 -11.27 -32.89 -10.55
CA CYS A 186 -11.09 -32.43 -9.17
C CYS A 186 -9.88 -33.03 -8.43
N GLY A 187 -9.42 -34.23 -8.80
CA GLY A 187 -8.26 -34.89 -8.18
C GLY A 187 -8.40 -34.97 -6.64
N LYS A 188 -7.50 -34.31 -5.90
CA LYS A 188 -7.56 -34.24 -4.42
C LYS A 188 -8.64 -33.28 -3.87
N SER A 189 -9.46 -32.69 -4.75
CA SER A 189 -10.63 -31.88 -4.43
C SER A 189 -10.35 -30.61 -3.61
N TYR A 190 -9.11 -30.08 -3.66
CA TYR A 190 -8.74 -28.85 -2.94
C TYR A 190 -9.65 -27.66 -3.32
N LEU A 191 -9.88 -27.47 -4.61
CA LEU A 191 -10.69 -26.35 -5.09
C LEU A 191 -12.17 -26.59 -4.86
N THR A 192 -12.63 -27.83 -4.96
CA THR A 192 -14.00 -28.23 -4.61
C THR A 192 -14.32 -27.84 -3.17
N PHE A 193 -13.48 -28.25 -2.21
CA PHE A 193 -13.71 -27.94 -0.80
C PHE A 193 -13.53 -26.46 -0.49
N ALA A 194 -12.56 -25.80 -1.13
CA ALA A 194 -12.37 -24.36 -0.96
C ALA A 194 -13.59 -23.57 -1.44
N LEU A 195 -14.11 -23.94 -2.63
CA LEU A 195 -15.27 -23.30 -3.22
C LEU A 195 -16.50 -23.54 -2.35
N TYR A 196 -16.73 -24.78 -1.92
CA TYR A 196 -17.84 -25.11 -1.02
C TYR A 196 -17.76 -24.31 0.28
N HIS A 197 -16.58 -24.31 0.94
CA HIS A 197 -16.37 -23.54 2.16
C HIS A 197 -16.66 -22.05 1.96
N TYR A 198 -16.20 -21.47 0.84
CA TYR A 198 -16.45 -20.07 0.56
C TYR A 198 -17.93 -19.76 0.29
N LEU A 199 -18.58 -20.53 -0.57
CA LEU A 199 -19.97 -20.26 -0.94
C LEU A 199 -20.95 -20.56 0.19
N VAL A 200 -20.76 -21.68 0.89
CA VAL A 200 -21.69 -22.15 1.91
C VAL A 200 -21.35 -21.60 3.29
N ASN A 201 -20.10 -21.71 3.73
CA ASN A 201 -19.75 -21.34 5.12
C ASN A 201 -19.44 -19.85 5.28
N VAL A 202 -18.96 -19.18 4.24
CA VAL A 202 -18.59 -17.75 4.30
C VAL A 202 -19.71 -16.86 3.74
N LEU A 203 -20.28 -17.23 2.59
CA LEU A 203 -21.34 -16.43 1.93
C LEU A 203 -22.77 -16.92 2.23
N GLU A 204 -22.92 -18.05 2.93
CA GLU A 204 -24.23 -18.62 3.31
C GLU A 204 -25.16 -18.85 2.11
N LEU A 205 -24.60 -19.19 0.95
CA LEU A 205 -25.35 -19.51 -0.25
C LEU A 205 -25.82 -20.96 -0.25
N ASP A 206 -26.97 -21.18 -0.87
CA ASP A 206 -27.50 -22.52 -1.12
C ASP A 206 -26.76 -23.15 -2.32
N VAL A 207 -26.03 -24.24 -2.06
CA VAL A 207 -25.22 -24.97 -3.05
C VAL A 207 -25.51 -26.46 -2.93
N ASN A 208 -25.76 -27.10 -4.07
CA ASN A 208 -26.01 -28.53 -4.21
C ASN A 208 -24.81 -29.26 -4.84
#